data_AF-A0A957ELR5-F1
#
_entry.id   AF-A0A957ELR5-F1
#
_cell.length_a   1.000
_cell.length_b   1.000
_cell.length_c   1.000
_cell.angle_alpha   90.00
_cell.angle_beta   90.00
_cell.angle_gamma   90.00
#
_symmetry.space_group_name_H-M   'P 1'
#
loop_
_entity.id
_entity.type
_entity.pdbx_description
1 polymer ?
#
loop_
_entity_poly.entity_id
_entity_poly.type
_entity_poly.pdbx_seq_one_letter_code
_entity_poly.pdbx_strand_id
1 'polypeptide(L)'
;MKVTVIGGGSTYTPELVNGFLARVEQFPLDELWLMDIDAQRLQIVGGFAQRMVAAQGTPFRVVLSTEQRTAVADATYVTTQLRVGQMEARREDEYLGRRHGLIGQETTGVGGMAKALRTIPVILSIARDIQEVAKPGAMLVNFTNPAGLVTQALSQYAPQIPSVGVCNVPITAKMMILEHLGKALGKTLDPDKAALQTLGLNHLSWHRGFTLDGEDVWPQVLQQLLDTLRAAPEPEWDPHLIEVLRMIPNYYLHYFYNTPQKLAEQEQWPPSRAEEVMAVEKDLLAQYADPQLAAPPADLMKRGGAWYSTVATQLLNAHYNDLGETHVVNLPHGGAVPGWPADWVLEMPAVVKRDGL
;
A
#
# COMPACT_ATOMS: atom_id res chain seq x y z
N MET A 1 -22.08 5.87 6.05
CA MET A 1 -21.10 6.45 5.11
C MET A 1 -20.85 5.54 3.91
N LYS A 2 -20.51 6.11 2.73
CA LYS A 2 -20.13 5.33 1.53
C LYS A 2 -18.62 5.38 1.29
N VAL A 3 -18.00 4.21 1.14
CA VAL A 3 -16.61 4.05 0.67
C VAL A 3 -16.61 3.32 -0.66
N THR A 4 -15.88 3.84 -1.64
CA THR A 4 -15.74 3.22 -2.96
C THR A 4 -14.33 2.70 -3.15
N VAL A 5 -14.20 1.49 -3.70
CA VAL A 5 -12.92 0.86 -4.04
C VAL A 5 -12.88 0.66 -5.55
N ILE A 6 -12.02 1.42 -6.23
CA ILE A 6 -11.74 1.23 -7.66
C ILE A 6 -10.65 0.18 -7.82
N GLY A 7 -10.92 -0.88 -8.57
CA GLY A 7 -10.14 -2.12 -8.58
C GLY A 7 -10.66 -3.14 -7.56
N GLY A 8 -11.98 -3.20 -7.34
CA GLY A 8 -12.64 -4.10 -6.40
C GLY A 8 -12.45 -5.59 -6.70
N GLY A 9 -12.07 -5.95 -7.93
CA GLY A 9 -11.70 -7.31 -8.34
C GLY A 9 -10.28 -7.72 -7.93
N SER A 10 -9.51 -6.86 -7.26
CA SER A 10 -8.20 -7.25 -6.73
C SER A 10 -8.32 -8.39 -5.74
N THR A 11 -7.39 -9.35 -5.79
CA THR A 11 -7.30 -10.42 -4.77
C THR A 11 -6.90 -9.89 -3.38
N TYR A 12 -6.63 -8.58 -3.21
CA TYR A 12 -6.46 -7.93 -1.89
C TYR A 12 -7.78 -7.46 -1.27
N THR A 13 -8.87 -7.40 -2.04
CA THR A 13 -10.17 -6.92 -1.53
C THR A 13 -10.63 -7.64 -0.25
N PRO A 14 -10.46 -8.97 -0.09
CA PRO A 14 -10.79 -9.64 1.17
C PRO A 14 -10.03 -9.09 2.39
N GLU A 15 -8.76 -8.73 2.23
CA GLU A 15 -7.97 -8.11 3.30
C GLU A 15 -8.54 -6.73 3.66
N LEU A 16 -8.97 -5.96 2.65
CA LEU A 16 -9.62 -4.66 2.83
C LEU A 16 -10.95 -4.77 3.57
N VAL A 17 -11.77 -5.75 3.20
CA VAL A 17 -13.03 -6.06 3.87
C VAL A 17 -12.80 -6.43 5.34
N ASN A 18 -11.79 -7.27 5.63
CA ASN A 18 -11.39 -7.57 7.01
C ASN A 18 -10.98 -6.32 7.80
N GLY A 19 -10.26 -5.39 7.17
CA GLY A 19 -9.87 -4.13 7.79
C GLY A 19 -11.07 -3.27 8.22
N PHE A 20 -12.15 -3.25 7.42
CA PHE A 20 -13.40 -2.57 7.75
C PHE A 20 -14.21 -3.34 8.79
N LEU A 21 -14.30 -4.66 8.67
CA LEU A 21 -14.97 -5.52 9.66
C LEU A 21 -14.35 -5.38 11.05
N ALA A 22 -13.02 -5.27 11.14
CA ALA A 22 -12.31 -5.04 12.41
C ALA A 22 -12.60 -3.66 13.05
N ARG A 23 -13.23 -2.74 12.32
CA ARG A 23 -13.46 -1.34 12.72
C ARG A 23 -14.93 -0.95 12.73
N VAL A 24 -15.86 -1.90 12.64
CA VAL A 24 -17.31 -1.61 12.56
C VAL A 24 -17.83 -0.77 13.73
N GLU A 25 -17.25 -0.91 14.92
CA GLU A 25 -17.63 -0.11 16.09
C GLU A 25 -17.09 1.34 16.07
N GLN A 26 -16.05 1.60 15.28
CA GLN A 26 -15.33 2.88 15.25
C GLN A 26 -15.58 3.66 13.95
N PHE A 27 -15.82 2.96 12.83
CA PHE A 27 -15.93 3.53 11.50
C PHE A 27 -17.33 3.22 10.92
N PRO A 28 -18.24 4.21 10.83
CA PRO A 28 -19.66 3.99 10.51
C PRO A 28 -19.89 3.82 8.99
N LEU A 29 -19.32 2.76 8.44
CA LEU A 29 -19.49 2.34 7.06
C LEU A 29 -20.90 1.78 6.86
N ASP A 30 -21.67 2.38 5.94
CA ASP A 30 -22.98 1.84 5.54
C ASP A 30 -22.84 1.01 4.26
N GLU A 31 -22.03 1.49 3.31
CA GLU A 31 -21.91 0.90 1.98
C GLU A 31 -20.46 0.87 1.49
N LEU A 32 -19.95 -0.34 1.22
CA LEU A 32 -18.71 -0.59 0.53
C LEU A 32 -19.00 -0.90 -0.95
N TRP A 33 -18.67 0.05 -1.83
CA TRP A 33 -18.81 -0.13 -3.28
C TRP A 33 -17.52 -0.69 -3.86
N LEU A 34 -17.59 -1.87 -4.47
CA LEU A 34 -16.49 -2.50 -5.19
C LEU A 34 -16.72 -2.28 -6.68
N MET A 35 -15.84 -1.48 -7.29
CA MET A 35 -15.90 -1.19 -8.71
C MET A 35 -14.73 -1.84 -9.45
N ASP A 36 -15.02 -2.56 -10.52
CA ASP A 36 -13.98 -3.09 -11.42
C ASP A 36 -14.50 -3.15 -12.85
N ILE A 37 -13.58 -3.04 -13.82
CA ILE A 37 -13.90 -3.18 -15.25
C ILE A 37 -14.04 -4.65 -15.66
N ASP A 38 -13.43 -5.57 -14.90
CA ASP A 38 -13.56 -7.00 -15.12
C ASP A 38 -14.74 -7.54 -14.30
N ALA A 39 -15.89 -7.66 -14.97
CA ALA A 39 -17.11 -8.15 -14.33
C ALA A 39 -16.97 -9.57 -13.78
N GLN A 40 -16.28 -10.47 -14.48
CA GLN A 40 -16.13 -11.86 -14.03
C GLN A 40 -15.31 -11.92 -12.75
N ARG A 41 -14.17 -11.23 -12.73
CA ARG A 41 -13.32 -11.15 -11.55
C ARG A 41 -14.01 -10.45 -10.38
N LEU A 42 -14.75 -9.39 -10.66
CA LEU A 42 -15.56 -8.68 -9.66
C LEU A 42 -16.64 -9.57 -9.03
N GLN A 43 -17.31 -10.41 -9.81
CA GLN A 43 -18.31 -11.33 -9.27
C GLN A 43 -17.70 -12.35 -8.30
N ILE A 44 -16.53 -12.89 -8.62
CA ILE A 44 -15.84 -13.87 -7.75
C ILE A 44 -15.40 -13.18 -6.45
N VAL A 45 -14.62 -12.11 -6.56
CA VAL A 45 -14.03 -11.42 -5.40
C VAL A 45 -15.10 -10.70 -4.59
N GLY A 46 -16.02 -10.01 -5.26
CA GLY A 46 -17.12 -9.29 -4.64
C GLY A 46 -18.14 -10.21 -3.98
N GLY A 47 -18.44 -11.35 -4.60
CA GLY A 47 -19.28 -12.39 -3.99
C GLY A 47 -18.63 -12.97 -2.74
N PHE A 48 -17.31 -13.17 -2.74
CA PHE A 48 -16.59 -13.58 -1.53
C PHE A 48 -16.62 -12.49 -0.44
N ALA A 49 -16.39 -11.23 -0.79
CA ALA A 49 -16.53 -10.10 0.13
C ALA A 49 -17.93 -10.02 0.77
N GLN A 50 -18.99 -10.24 -0.01
CA GLN A 50 -20.36 -10.31 0.51
C GLN A 50 -20.53 -11.44 1.52
N ARG A 51 -19.98 -12.64 1.26
CA ARG A 51 -20.03 -13.77 2.21
C ARG A 51 -19.27 -13.48 3.51
N MET A 52 -18.10 -12.85 3.43
CA MET A 52 -17.33 -12.45 4.62
C MET A 52 -18.13 -11.49 5.51
N VAL A 53 -18.81 -10.51 4.91
CA VAL A 53 -19.63 -9.54 5.64
C VAL A 53 -20.91 -10.18 6.20
N ALA A 54 -21.54 -11.08 5.44
CA ALA A 54 -22.71 -11.84 5.89
C ALA A 54 -22.39 -12.75 7.09
N ALA A 55 -21.22 -13.38 7.10
CA ALA A 55 -20.76 -14.21 8.22
C ALA A 55 -20.60 -13.44 9.54
N GLN A 56 -20.48 -12.10 9.48
CA GLN A 56 -20.41 -11.20 10.62
C GLN A 56 -21.75 -10.48 10.90
N GLY A 57 -22.86 -10.97 10.35
CA GLY A 57 -24.19 -10.38 10.59
C GLY A 57 -24.52 -9.17 9.72
N THR A 58 -23.77 -8.93 8.64
CA THR A 58 -23.98 -7.83 7.67
C THR A 58 -23.93 -6.43 8.31
N PRO A 59 -22.82 -6.04 8.95
CA PRO A 59 -22.67 -4.70 9.54
C PRO A 59 -22.70 -3.56 8.52
N PHE A 60 -22.45 -3.84 7.24
CA PHE A 60 -22.56 -2.89 6.13
C PHE A 60 -22.91 -3.61 4.83
N ARG A 61 -23.39 -2.86 3.81
CA ARG A 61 -23.74 -3.41 2.49
C ARG A 61 -22.51 -3.42 1.58
N VAL A 62 -22.28 -4.54 0.88
CA VAL A 62 -21.28 -4.61 -0.21
C VAL A 62 -21.99 -4.55 -1.56
N VAL A 63 -21.70 -3.51 -2.35
CA VAL A 63 -22.32 -3.26 -3.66
C VAL A 63 -21.27 -3.44 -4.76
N LEU A 64 -21.61 -4.19 -5.81
CA LEU A 64 -20.72 -4.41 -6.95
C LEU A 64 -21.15 -3.52 -8.12
N SER A 65 -20.20 -2.90 -8.80
CA SER A 65 -20.49 -2.08 -9.98
C SER A 65 -19.38 -2.18 -11.03
N THR A 66 -19.74 -2.12 -12.31
CA THR A 66 -18.80 -1.95 -13.41
C THR A 66 -18.72 -0.50 -13.90
N GLU A 67 -19.53 0.39 -13.32
CA GLU A 67 -19.68 1.78 -13.76
C GLU A 67 -18.98 2.72 -12.77
N GLN A 68 -17.85 3.29 -13.21
CA GLN A 68 -16.99 4.14 -12.36
C GLN A 68 -17.76 5.28 -11.72
N ARG A 69 -18.50 6.05 -12.53
CA ARG A 69 -19.20 7.25 -12.07
C ARG A 69 -20.31 6.93 -11.08
N THR A 70 -21.06 5.84 -11.29
CA THR A 70 -22.07 5.36 -10.34
C THR A 70 -21.44 4.91 -9.03
N ALA A 71 -20.30 4.21 -9.11
CA ALA A 71 -19.58 3.81 -7.91
C ALA A 71 -19.07 5.02 -7.13
N VAL A 72 -18.54 6.05 -7.79
CA VAL A 72 -18.00 7.25 -7.14
C VAL A 72 -19.10 8.20 -6.60
N ALA A 73 -20.29 8.20 -7.19
CA ALA A 73 -21.39 9.09 -6.78
C ALA A 73 -21.69 9.01 -5.27
N ASP A 74 -21.80 10.15 -4.60
CA ASP A 74 -22.04 10.28 -3.16
C ASP A 74 -21.01 9.60 -2.22
N ALA A 75 -19.86 9.18 -2.74
CA ALA A 75 -18.79 8.60 -1.92
C ALA A 75 -18.22 9.65 -0.95
N THR A 76 -17.91 9.22 0.28
CA THR A 76 -17.14 10.01 1.27
C THR A 76 -15.66 9.74 1.12
N TYR A 77 -15.30 8.49 0.82
CA TYR A 77 -13.93 8.09 0.51
C TYR A 77 -13.91 7.27 -0.78
N VAL A 78 -12.87 7.48 -1.57
CA VAL A 78 -12.55 6.63 -2.73
C VAL A 78 -11.14 6.08 -2.53
N THR A 79 -10.99 4.77 -2.66
CA THR A 79 -9.69 4.10 -2.63
C THR A 79 -9.39 3.50 -4.00
N THR A 80 -8.13 3.49 -4.42
CA THR A 80 -7.72 2.90 -5.69
C THR A 80 -6.72 1.78 -5.45
N GLN A 81 -6.99 0.60 -5.99
CA GLN A 81 -6.13 -0.58 -5.94
C GLN A 81 -6.10 -1.32 -7.28
N LEU A 82 -6.27 -0.58 -8.37
CA LEU A 82 -6.39 -1.09 -9.73
C LEU A 82 -5.02 -1.40 -10.36
N ARG A 83 -5.02 -2.08 -11.49
CA ARG A 83 -3.83 -2.31 -12.32
C ARG A 83 -4.15 -2.14 -13.79
N VAL A 84 -3.75 -1.00 -14.37
CA VAL A 84 -3.96 -0.73 -15.80
C VAL A 84 -3.09 -1.67 -16.64
N GLY A 85 -3.75 -2.46 -17.49
CA GLY A 85 -3.12 -3.51 -18.30
C GLY A 85 -2.94 -4.85 -17.57
N GLN A 86 -3.49 -4.99 -16.37
CA GLN A 86 -3.50 -6.24 -15.59
C GLN A 86 -2.09 -6.82 -15.38
N MET A 87 -1.99 -8.12 -15.05
CA MET A 87 -0.71 -8.76 -14.75
C MET A 87 0.16 -8.95 -16.00
N GLU A 88 -0.46 -9.04 -17.16
CA GLU A 88 0.18 -9.16 -18.46
C GLU A 88 1.03 -7.92 -18.76
N ALA A 89 0.51 -6.72 -18.51
CA ALA A 89 1.30 -5.50 -18.66
C ALA A 89 2.43 -5.42 -17.62
N ARG A 90 2.20 -5.89 -16.37
CA ARG A 90 3.29 -5.98 -15.37
C ARG A 90 4.41 -6.91 -15.84
N ARG A 91 4.06 -8.06 -16.41
CA ARG A 91 5.03 -8.99 -17.00
C ARG A 91 5.84 -8.26 -18.08
N GLU A 92 5.18 -7.54 -18.99
CA GLU A 92 5.89 -6.76 -20.01
C GLU A 92 6.74 -5.62 -19.43
N ASP A 93 6.36 -4.99 -18.32
CA ASP A 93 7.19 -4.00 -17.62
C ASP A 93 8.48 -4.63 -17.07
N GLU A 94 8.39 -5.83 -16.48
CA GLU A 94 9.52 -6.58 -15.96
C GLU A 94 10.45 -7.03 -17.10
N TYR A 95 9.90 -7.62 -18.17
CA TYR A 95 10.70 -8.04 -19.33
C TYR A 95 11.20 -6.87 -20.18
N LEU A 96 10.58 -5.69 -20.12
CA LEU A 96 11.10 -4.48 -20.77
C LEU A 96 12.48 -4.11 -20.21
N GLY A 97 12.64 -4.10 -18.88
CA GLY A 97 13.95 -3.89 -18.25
C GLY A 97 14.96 -4.91 -18.74
N ARG A 98 14.61 -6.19 -18.65
CA ARG A 98 15.47 -7.29 -19.08
C ARG A 98 15.96 -7.19 -20.52
N ARG A 99 15.05 -6.95 -21.48
CA ARG A 99 15.39 -6.85 -22.92
C ARG A 99 16.46 -5.78 -23.21
N HIS A 100 16.61 -4.78 -22.33
CA HIS A 100 17.55 -3.67 -22.51
C HIS A 100 18.72 -3.70 -21.52
N GLY A 101 18.90 -4.78 -20.74
CA GLY A 101 19.95 -4.85 -19.72
C GLY A 101 19.74 -3.86 -18.56
N LEU A 102 18.49 -3.45 -18.33
CA LEU A 102 18.07 -2.56 -17.26
C LEU A 102 17.27 -3.34 -16.19
N ILE A 103 17.08 -2.73 -15.03
CA ILE A 103 16.23 -3.31 -13.98
C ILE A 103 14.79 -3.39 -14.47
N GLY A 104 14.26 -4.61 -14.54
CA GLY A 104 12.88 -4.94 -14.79
C GLY A 104 12.11 -5.07 -13.49
N GLN A 105 11.32 -4.06 -13.14
CA GLN A 105 10.58 -4.07 -11.88
C GLN A 105 9.32 -3.21 -12.01
N GLU A 106 8.23 -3.66 -11.38
CA GLU A 106 6.88 -3.07 -11.52
C GLU A 106 6.79 -1.56 -11.23
N THR A 107 7.54 -1.05 -10.26
CA THR A 107 7.46 0.30 -9.70
C THR A 107 8.78 1.06 -9.73
N THR A 108 9.87 0.40 -10.12
CA THR A 108 11.24 0.94 -10.11
C THR A 108 11.82 0.90 -11.52
N GLY A 109 12.52 1.97 -11.91
CA GLY A 109 13.16 2.05 -13.23
C GLY A 109 12.17 2.09 -14.39
N VAL A 110 12.52 1.45 -15.50
CA VAL A 110 11.76 1.53 -16.76
C VAL A 110 10.37 0.90 -16.66
N GLY A 111 10.22 -0.16 -15.87
CA GLY A 111 8.91 -0.78 -15.62
C GLY A 111 8.00 0.14 -14.80
N GLY A 112 8.55 0.77 -13.75
CA GLY A 112 7.84 1.79 -12.98
C GLY A 112 7.37 2.98 -13.83
N MET A 113 8.21 3.46 -14.75
CA MET A 113 7.85 4.53 -15.69
C MET A 113 6.74 4.09 -16.65
N ALA A 114 6.86 2.92 -17.28
CA ALA A 114 5.83 2.39 -18.18
C ALA A 114 4.48 2.23 -17.46
N LYS A 115 4.51 1.74 -16.21
CA LYS A 115 3.33 1.64 -15.36
C LYS A 115 2.73 3.01 -15.04
N ALA A 116 3.55 4.00 -14.66
CA ALA A 116 3.08 5.35 -14.36
C ALA A 116 2.33 5.98 -15.55
N LEU A 117 2.87 5.85 -16.76
CA LEU A 117 2.28 6.36 -18.00
C LEU A 117 0.89 5.76 -18.29
N ARG A 118 0.67 4.48 -17.94
CA ARG A 118 -0.65 3.84 -18.06
C ARG A 118 -1.59 4.24 -16.94
N THR A 119 -1.09 4.36 -15.71
CA THR A 119 -1.90 4.54 -14.50
C THR A 119 -2.37 5.98 -14.31
N ILE A 120 -1.49 6.98 -14.43
CA ILE A 120 -1.78 8.38 -14.07
C ILE A 120 -3.02 8.92 -14.81
N PRO A 121 -3.18 8.71 -16.14
CA PRO A 121 -4.38 9.18 -16.84
C PRO A 121 -5.69 8.61 -16.29
N VAL A 122 -5.69 7.35 -15.88
CA VAL A 122 -6.87 6.68 -15.28
C VAL A 122 -7.16 7.26 -13.91
N ILE A 123 -6.14 7.46 -13.07
CA ILE A 123 -6.32 8.06 -11.74
C ILE A 123 -6.85 9.49 -11.84
N LEU A 124 -6.34 10.30 -12.77
CA LEU A 124 -6.85 11.65 -12.99
C LEU A 124 -8.30 11.64 -13.52
N SER A 125 -8.73 10.59 -14.24
CA SER A 125 -10.14 10.44 -14.61
C SER A 125 -11.04 10.16 -13.41
N ILE A 126 -10.57 9.34 -12.47
CA ILE A 126 -11.27 9.06 -11.21
C ILE A 126 -11.37 10.34 -10.37
N ALA A 127 -10.28 11.12 -10.29
CA ALA A 127 -10.29 12.41 -9.59
C ALA A 127 -11.31 13.40 -10.16
N ARG A 128 -11.49 13.42 -11.49
CA ARG A 128 -12.55 14.23 -12.13
C ARG A 128 -13.95 13.75 -11.74
N ASP A 129 -14.21 12.44 -11.77
CA ASP A 129 -15.50 11.91 -11.32
C ASP A 129 -15.74 12.22 -9.82
N ILE A 130 -14.72 12.14 -8.98
CA ILE A 130 -14.82 12.54 -7.56
C ILE A 130 -15.26 14.00 -7.45
N GLN A 131 -14.62 14.89 -8.22
CA GLN A 131 -14.97 16.31 -8.22
C GLN A 131 -16.43 16.57 -8.59
N GLU A 132 -16.96 15.81 -9.55
CA GLU A 132 -18.27 16.08 -10.15
C GLU A 132 -19.42 15.39 -9.43
N VAL A 133 -19.22 14.20 -8.86
CA VAL A 133 -20.32 13.37 -8.34
C VAL A 133 -20.14 12.83 -6.93
N ALA A 134 -18.93 12.88 -6.34
CA ALA A 134 -18.75 12.46 -4.95
C ALA A 134 -19.25 13.55 -3.97
N LYS A 135 -19.26 13.24 -2.67
CA LYS A 135 -19.58 14.25 -1.67
C LYS A 135 -18.51 15.36 -1.67
N PRO A 136 -18.89 16.62 -1.38
CA PRO A 136 -17.92 17.68 -1.13
C PRO A 136 -16.91 17.25 -0.05
N GLY A 137 -15.62 17.44 -0.32
CA GLY A 137 -14.54 17.01 0.57
C GLY A 137 -14.24 15.51 0.54
N ALA A 138 -14.80 14.74 -0.40
CA ALA A 138 -14.46 13.34 -0.56
C ALA A 138 -12.97 13.15 -0.82
N MET A 139 -12.36 12.24 -0.08
CA MET A 139 -10.92 12.02 -0.10
C MET A 139 -10.54 10.78 -0.92
N LEU A 140 -9.50 10.91 -1.74
CA LEU A 140 -8.90 9.85 -2.54
C LEU A 140 -7.68 9.25 -1.82
N VAL A 141 -7.78 7.99 -1.41
CA VAL A 141 -6.66 7.24 -0.83
C VAL A 141 -6.07 6.30 -1.90
N ASN A 142 -4.91 6.67 -2.43
CA ASN A 142 -4.29 5.95 -3.54
C ASN A 142 -3.29 4.90 -3.07
N PHE A 143 -3.57 3.65 -3.41
CA PHE A 143 -2.60 2.56 -3.35
C PHE A 143 -2.09 2.13 -4.72
N THR A 144 -2.74 2.62 -5.78
CA THR A 144 -2.38 2.22 -7.12
C THR A 144 -0.98 2.71 -7.44
N ASN A 145 -0.12 1.75 -7.72
CA ASN A 145 1.28 2.00 -7.97
C ASN A 145 1.55 2.59 -9.37
N PRO A 146 2.62 3.37 -9.55
CA PRO A 146 3.59 3.78 -8.53
C PRO A 146 3.03 4.90 -7.62
N ALA A 147 2.86 4.61 -6.33
CA ALA A 147 1.97 5.41 -5.47
C ALA A 147 2.48 6.85 -5.30
N GLY A 148 3.78 7.03 -5.12
CA GLY A 148 4.39 8.37 -5.01
C GLY A 148 4.22 9.23 -6.26
N LEU A 149 4.45 8.65 -7.45
CA LEU A 149 4.26 9.37 -8.72
C LEU A 149 2.80 9.70 -8.99
N VAL A 150 1.89 8.77 -8.67
CA VAL A 150 0.45 9.01 -8.78
C VAL A 150 0.02 10.14 -7.85
N THR A 151 0.49 10.16 -6.61
CA THR A 151 0.22 11.26 -5.67
C THR A 151 0.80 12.58 -6.14
N GLN A 152 2.01 12.59 -6.73
CA GLN A 152 2.58 13.80 -7.33
C GLN A 152 1.73 14.33 -8.48
N ALA A 153 1.19 13.44 -9.32
CA ALA A 153 0.29 13.84 -10.39
C ALA A 153 -1.05 14.36 -9.86
N LEU A 154 -1.61 13.74 -8.82
CA LEU A 154 -2.83 14.21 -8.17
C LEU A 154 -2.63 15.61 -7.57
N SER A 155 -1.52 15.86 -6.87
CA SER A 155 -1.25 17.16 -6.27
C SER A 155 -1.06 18.27 -7.30
N GLN A 156 -0.51 17.96 -8.48
CA GLN A 156 -0.27 18.94 -9.55
C GLN A 156 -1.50 19.18 -10.43
N TYR A 157 -2.24 18.13 -10.79
CA TYR A 157 -3.28 18.18 -11.82
C TYR A 157 -4.71 18.04 -11.28
N ALA A 158 -4.87 17.69 -10.01
CA ALA A 158 -6.14 17.67 -9.30
C ALA A 158 -6.02 18.19 -7.85
N PRO A 159 -5.38 19.35 -7.59
CA PRO A 159 -5.11 19.86 -6.24
C PRO A 159 -6.38 20.10 -5.40
N GLN A 160 -7.53 20.25 -6.05
CA GLN A 160 -8.84 20.41 -5.41
C GLN A 160 -9.38 19.11 -4.78
N ILE A 161 -8.80 17.96 -5.10
CA ILE A 161 -9.20 16.66 -4.55
C ILE A 161 -8.26 16.33 -3.39
N PRO A 162 -8.77 16.27 -2.14
CA PRO A 162 -8.00 15.77 -1.01
C PRO A 162 -7.49 14.37 -1.34
N SER A 163 -6.17 14.21 -1.41
CA SER A 163 -5.58 12.96 -1.84
C SER A 163 -4.30 12.63 -1.08
N VAL A 164 -4.08 11.34 -0.88
CA VAL A 164 -2.91 10.80 -0.19
C VAL A 164 -2.50 9.49 -0.84
N GLY A 165 -1.20 9.27 -0.97
CA GLY A 165 -0.67 7.98 -1.40
C GLY A 165 -0.26 7.13 -0.19
N VAL A 166 -0.37 5.82 -0.32
CA VAL A 166 -0.11 4.89 0.76
C VAL A 166 0.67 3.69 0.25
N CYS A 167 1.52 3.16 1.11
CA CYS A 167 2.38 2.02 0.84
C CYS A 167 2.43 1.12 2.07
N ASN A 168 2.60 -0.18 1.85
CA ASN A 168 2.68 -1.15 2.92
C ASN A 168 4.10 -1.27 3.52
N VAL A 169 5.13 -0.73 2.87
CA VAL A 169 6.51 -0.88 3.34
C VAL A 169 6.73 -0.26 4.72
N PRO A 170 6.29 0.98 5.01
CA PRO A 170 6.49 1.57 6.33
C PRO A 170 5.78 0.82 7.46
N ILE A 171 4.53 0.39 7.28
CA ILE A 171 3.83 -0.40 8.30
C ILE A 171 4.52 -1.76 8.52
N THR A 172 5.00 -2.39 7.45
CA THR A 172 5.71 -3.67 7.55
C THR A 172 6.99 -3.49 8.35
N ALA A 173 7.77 -2.45 8.07
CA ALA A 173 8.97 -2.12 8.84
C ALA A 173 8.64 -1.85 10.32
N LYS A 174 7.59 -1.06 10.61
CA LYS A 174 7.12 -0.79 11.97
C LYS A 174 6.77 -2.09 12.71
N MET A 175 5.98 -2.97 12.09
CA MET A 175 5.56 -4.23 12.71
C MET A 175 6.73 -5.19 12.94
N MET A 176 7.67 -5.28 11.99
CA MET A 176 8.89 -6.08 12.16
C MET A 176 9.75 -5.56 13.31
N ILE A 177 9.96 -4.24 13.40
CA ILE A 177 10.71 -3.62 14.51
C ILE A 177 10.06 -3.97 15.85
N LEU A 178 8.73 -3.83 15.96
CA LEU A 178 7.99 -4.15 17.18
C LEU A 178 8.09 -5.62 17.56
N GLU A 179 8.02 -6.53 16.59
CA GLU A 179 8.18 -7.96 16.84
C GLU A 179 9.57 -8.28 17.40
N HIS A 180 10.63 -7.73 16.81
CA HIS A 180 12.01 -7.95 17.24
C HIS A 180 12.28 -7.37 18.63
N LEU A 181 11.85 -6.13 18.88
CA LEU A 181 11.95 -5.52 20.20
C LEU A 181 11.12 -6.29 21.24
N GLY A 182 9.91 -6.69 20.88
CA GLY A 182 9.02 -7.45 21.77
C GLY A 182 9.61 -8.81 22.17
N LYS A 183 10.23 -9.52 21.22
CA LYS A 183 10.97 -10.76 21.50
C LYS A 183 12.13 -10.52 22.47
N ALA A 184 12.93 -9.47 22.27
CA ALA A 184 14.04 -9.14 23.16
C ALA A 184 13.57 -8.77 24.58
N LEU A 185 12.40 -8.15 24.71
CA LEU A 185 11.81 -7.73 25.99
C LEU A 185 10.90 -8.79 26.62
N GLY A 186 10.63 -9.91 25.93
CA GLY A 186 9.70 -10.94 26.39
C GLY A 186 8.24 -10.48 26.52
N LYS A 187 7.81 -9.47 25.75
CA LYS A 187 6.43 -8.96 25.77
C LYS A 187 5.93 -8.53 24.39
N THR A 188 4.63 -8.59 24.17
CA THR A 188 4.01 -7.98 22.99
C THR A 188 3.98 -6.46 23.14
N LEU A 189 4.38 -5.75 22.09
CA LEU A 189 4.37 -4.29 22.05
C LEU A 189 3.15 -3.79 21.29
N ASP A 190 2.57 -2.69 21.77
CA ASP A 190 1.41 -2.04 21.17
C ASP A 190 1.84 -1.17 19.98
N PRO A 191 1.40 -1.46 18.75
CA PRO A 191 1.72 -0.65 17.58
C PRO A 191 1.24 0.79 17.68
N ASP A 192 0.16 1.08 18.41
CA ASP A 192 -0.43 2.43 18.45
C ASP A 192 0.44 3.40 19.26
N LYS A 193 1.33 2.87 20.09
CA LYS A 193 2.30 3.64 20.89
C LYS A 193 3.64 3.84 20.20
N ALA A 194 3.75 3.37 18.96
CA ALA A 194 5.00 3.37 18.22
C ALA A 194 4.93 4.28 16.98
N ALA A 195 5.97 5.09 16.77
CA ALA A 195 6.08 5.95 15.60
C ALA A 195 7.39 5.68 14.86
N LEU A 196 7.27 5.37 13.57
CA LEU A 196 8.39 5.15 12.68
C LEU A 196 8.70 6.44 11.92
N GLN A 197 9.94 6.92 12.02
CA GLN A 197 10.42 8.04 11.23
C GLN A 197 10.91 7.52 9.88
N THR A 198 10.23 7.92 8.81
CA THR A 198 10.58 7.57 7.43
C THR A 198 10.77 8.84 6.61
N LEU A 199 11.73 8.85 5.70
CA LEU A 199 11.89 9.94 4.75
C LEU A 199 12.39 9.41 3.41
N GLY A 200 11.82 9.93 2.32
CA GLY A 200 12.24 9.66 0.95
C GLY A 200 11.05 9.75 0.02
N LEU A 201 11.05 8.94 -1.03
CA LEU A 201 9.89 8.75 -1.92
C LEU A 201 9.30 7.37 -1.69
N ASN A 202 8.09 7.14 -2.22
CA ASN A 202 7.53 5.80 -2.28
C ASN A 202 8.51 4.82 -2.97
N HIS A 203 8.81 3.70 -2.30
CA HIS A 203 9.81 2.70 -2.75
C HIS A 203 11.24 3.25 -2.94
N LEU A 204 11.53 4.44 -2.42
CA LEU A 204 12.87 5.03 -2.38
C LEU A 204 13.01 5.82 -1.06
N SER A 205 12.85 5.12 0.06
CA SER A 205 12.78 5.69 1.40
C SER A 205 13.77 5.05 2.38
N TRP A 206 14.05 5.77 3.46
CA TRP A 206 14.89 5.30 4.57
C TRP A 206 14.12 5.46 5.87
N HIS A 207 14.20 4.45 6.73
CA HIS A 207 13.75 4.54 8.10
C HIS A 207 14.90 5.03 8.97
N ARG A 208 14.67 6.08 9.76
CA ARG A 208 15.75 6.86 10.40
C ARG A 208 15.51 7.15 11.88
N GLY A 209 14.50 6.53 12.48
CA GLY A 209 14.11 6.78 13.86
C GLY A 209 12.90 5.94 14.24
N PHE A 210 12.80 5.59 15.51
CA PHE A 210 11.67 4.84 16.04
C PHE A 210 11.44 5.22 17.50
N THR A 211 10.24 5.68 17.81
CA THR A 211 9.85 5.96 19.19
C THR A 211 8.81 4.96 19.67
N LEU A 212 8.88 4.56 20.94
CA LEU A 212 7.92 3.70 21.61
C LEU A 212 7.55 4.34 22.95
N ASP A 213 6.25 4.50 23.22
CA ASP A 213 5.77 5.19 24.43
C ASP A 213 6.37 6.61 24.60
N GLY A 214 6.71 7.27 23.49
CA GLY A 214 7.36 8.58 23.47
C GLY A 214 8.89 8.57 23.68
N GLU A 215 9.49 7.41 23.96
CA GLU A 215 10.94 7.27 24.12
C GLU A 215 11.61 6.90 22.79
N ASP A 216 12.75 7.51 22.48
CA ASP A 216 13.58 7.11 21.32
C ASP A 216 14.27 5.77 21.60
N VAL A 217 13.88 4.74 20.85
CA VAL A 217 14.47 3.40 20.93
C VAL A 217 15.24 3.04 19.66
N TRP A 218 15.51 4.02 18.78
CA TRP A 218 16.25 3.79 17.54
C TRP A 218 17.66 3.20 17.73
N PRO A 219 18.45 3.61 18.75
CA PRO A 219 19.75 2.98 19.01
C PRO A 219 19.64 1.46 19.26
N GLN A 220 18.61 1.02 19.99
CA GLN A 220 18.35 -0.37 20.32
C GLN A 220 17.92 -1.14 19.06
N VAL A 221 17.05 -0.55 18.24
CA VAL A 221 16.62 -1.11 16.95
C VAL A 221 17.82 -1.34 16.02
N LEU A 222 18.68 -0.32 15.87
CA LEU A 222 19.87 -0.44 15.03
C LEU A 222 20.86 -1.47 15.57
N GLN A 223 21.07 -1.52 16.88
CA GLN A 223 21.97 -2.51 17.48
C GLN A 223 21.48 -3.94 17.22
N GLN A 224 20.18 -4.20 17.45
CA GLN A 224 19.59 -5.51 17.20
C GLN A 224 19.64 -5.91 15.72
N LEU A 225 19.39 -4.96 14.81
CA LEU A 225 19.54 -5.20 13.38
C LEU A 225 20.99 -5.55 13.02
N LEU A 226 21.96 -4.78 13.51
CA LEU A 226 23.38 -5.03 13.25
C LEU A 226 23.84 -6.39 13.78
N ASP A 227 23.39 -6.79 14.96
CA ASP A 227 23.69 -8.10 15.53
C ASP A 227 23.10 -9.22 14.65
N THR A 228 21.88 -9.03 14.15
CA THR A 228 21.22 -9.96 13.22
C THR A 228 21.98 -10.07 11.90
N LEU A 229 22.35 -8.93 11.29
CA LEU A 229 23.08 -8.90 10.03
C LEU A 229 24.48 -9.53 10.18
N ARG A 230 25.21 -9.24 11.26
CA ARG A 230 26.55 -9.83 11.50
C ARG A 230 26.50 -11.34 11.76
N ALA A 231 25.39 -11.85 12.28
CA ALA A 231 25.21 -13.28 12.52
C ALA A 231 24.72 -14.05 11.28
N ALA A 232 24.15 -13.36 10.29
CA ALA A 232 23.65 -13.98 9.07
C ALA A 232 24.80 -14.38 8.13
N PRO A 233 24.82 -15.62 7.59
CA PRO A 233 25.80 -16.04 6.59
C PRO A 233 25.75 -15.21 5.31
N GLU A 234 24.54 -14.83 4.90
CA GLU A 234 24.25 -13.96 3.76
C GLU A 234 23.32 -12.84 4.26
N PRO A 235 23.89 -11.75 4.82
CA PRO A 235 23.07 -10.67 5.36
C PRO A 235 22.34 -9.93 4.24
N GLU A 236 21.09 -9.54 4.51
CA GLU A 236 20.29 -8.75 3.57
C GLU A 236 20.99 -7.44 3.22
N TRP A 237 21.54 -6.75 4.22
CA TRP A 237 22.34 -5.54 4.05
C TRP A 237 23.75 -5.74 4.58
N ASP A 238 24.73 -5.12 3.93
CA ASP A 238 26.08 -4.99 4.50
C ASP A 238 25.98 -4.30 5.88
N PRO A 239 26.41 -4.93 6.99
CA PRO A 239 26.39 -4.32 8.30
C PRO A 239 27.10 -2.96 8.33
N HIS A 240 28.18 -2.79 7.56
CA HIS A 240 28.93 -1.54 7.51
C HIS A 240 28.10 -0.40 6.90
N LEU A 241 27.26 -0.70 5.91
CA LEU A 241 26.34 0.27 5.33
C LEU A 241 25.37 0.82 6.40
N ILE A 242 24.81 -0.06 7.23
CA ILE A 242 23.86 0.31 8.28
C ILE A 242 24.56 1.08 9.41
N GLU A 243 25.79 0.70 9.76
CA GLU A 243 26.63 1.42 10.73
C GLU A 243 26.88 2.86 10.32
N VAL A 244 27.25 3.08 9.06
CA VAL A 244 27.57 4.41 8.52
C VAL A 244 26.31 5.24 8.32
N LEU A 245 25.26 4.67 7.71
CA LEU A 245 24.03 5.39 7.44
C LEU A 245 23.25 5.72 8.71
N ARG A 246 23.31 4.85 9.73
CA ARG A 246 22.44 4.91 10.93
C ARG A 246 20.95 4.95 10.55
N MET A 247 20.62 4.35 9.40
CA MET A 247 19.29 4.26 8.81
C MET A 247 19.08 2.85 8.29
N ILE A 248 17.82 2.41 8.22
CA ILE A 248 17.42 1.16 7.57
C ILE A 248 16.88 1.51 6.18
N PRO A 249 17.57 1.14 5.09
CA PRO A 249 17.08 1.31 3.73
C PRO A 249 15.79 0.53 3.50
N ASN A 250 14.85 1.11 2.75
CA ASN A 250 13.73 0.34 2.20
C ASN A 250 14.27 -0.77 1.29
N TYR A 251 13.71 -1.99 1.32
CA TYR A 251 14.20 -3.13 0.53
C TYR A 251 14.22 -2.89 -0.99
N TYR A 252 13.45 -1.92 -1.50
CA TYR A 252 13.56 -1.49 -2.89
C TYR A 252 14.92 -0.87 -3.25
N LEU A 253 15.71 -0.42 -2.27
CA LEU A 253 17.02 0.17 -2.51
C LEU A 253 18.03 -0.89 -2.99
N HIS A 254 17.73 -2.19 -2.90
CA HIS A 254 18.53 -3.22 -3.55
C HIS A 254 18.60 -3.05 -5.07
N TYR A 255 17.57 -2.47 -5.71
CA TYR A 255 17.63 -2.18 -7.15
C TYR A 255 18.68 -1.10 -7.50
N PHE A 256 19.10 -0.29 -6.51
CA PHE A 256 20.07 0.79 -6.67
C PHE A 256 21.44 0.44 -6.09
N TYR A 257 21.48 -0.18 -4.92
CA TYR A 257 22.73 -0.50 -4.20
C TYR A 257 23.30 -1.85 -4.62
N ASN A 258 22.45 -2.78 -5.07
CA ASN A 258 22.82 -4.14 -5.50
C ASN A 258 22.35 -4.40 -6.94
N THR A 259 22.36 -3.38 -7.80
CA THR A 259 21.89 -3.47 -9.20
C THR A 259 22.48 -4.67 -9.97
N PRO A 260 23.80 -4.96 -9.93
CA PRO A 260 24.35 -6.10 -10.64
C PRO A 260 23.76 -7.44 -10.19
N GLN A 261 23.52 -7.61 -8.89
CA GLN A 261 22.88 -8.80 -8.34
C GLN A 261 21.44 -8.91 -8.81
N LYS A 262 20.66 -7.82 -8.78
CA LYS A 262 19.27 -7.82 -9.28
C LYS A 262 19.16 -8.09 -10.78
N LEU A 263 20.11 -7.61 -11.58
CA LEU A 263 20.20 -7.98 -12.99
C LEU A 263 20.52 -9.47 -13.17
N ALA A 264 21.45 -10.03 -12.38
CA ALA A 264 21.79 -11.45 -12.44
C ALA A 264 20.62 -12.36 -12.02
N GLU A 265 19.85 -11.98 -10.99
CA GLU A 265 18.62 -12.67 -10.58
C GLU A 265 17.58 -12.65 -11.73
N GLN A 266 17.37 -11.49 -12.35
CA GLN A 266 16.45 -11.31 -13.48
C GLN A 266 16.80 -12.16 -14.71
N GLU A 267 18.10 -12.42 -14.96
CA GLU A 267 18.50 -13.29 -16.08
C GLU A 267 18.08 -14.75 -15.91
N GLN A 268 17.73 -15.17 -14.69
CA GLN A 268 17.25 -16.52 -14.41
C GLN A 268 15.76 -16.70 -14.74
N TRP A 269 15.03 -15.62 -15.08
CA TRP A 269 13.65 -15.73 -15.53
C TRP A 269 13.55 -16.50 -16.85
N PRO A 270 12.46 -17.24 -17.11
CA PRO A 270 11.23 -17.35 -16.30
C PRO A 270 11.32 -18.30 -15.07
N PRO A 271 10.43 -18.13 -14.07
CA PRO A 271 9.35 -17.14 -14.03
C PRO A 271 9.83 -15.78 -13.51
N SER A 272 9.25 -14.69 -14.03
CA SER A 272 9.33 -13.37 -13.40
C SER A 272 8.35 -13.26 -12.23
N ARG A 273 8.46 -12.22 -11.41
CA ARG A 273 7.54 -12.02 -10.27
C ARG A 273 6.09 -11.86 -10.73
N ALA A 274 5.85 -11.22 -11.88
CA ALA A 274 4.51 -11.15 -12.46
C ALA A 274 3.93 -12.54 -12.73
N GLU A 275 4.72 -13.46 -13.29
CA GLU A 275 4.30 -14.83 -13.62
C GLU A 275 4.03 -15.64 -12.35
N GLU A 276 4.84 -15.50 -11.30
CA GLU A 276 4.57 -16.09 -9.98
C GLU A 276 3.25 -15.60 -9.39
N VAL A 277 3.02 -14.28 -9.42
CA VAL A 277 1.79 -13.68 -8.88
C VAL A 277 0.57 -14.11 -9.69
N MET A 278 0.68 -14.28 -11.01
CA MET A 278 -0.41 -14.83 -11.82
C MET A 278 -0.82 -16.23 -11.36
N ALA A 279 0.15 -17.10 -11.04
CA ALA A 279 -0.14 -18.43 -10.51
C ALA A 279 -0.85 -18.37 -9.16
N VAL A 280 -0.35 -17.54 -8.23
CA VAL A 280 -0.98 -17.32 -6.91
C VAL A 280 -2.40 -16.74 -7.06
N GLU A 281 -2.61 -15.77 -7.93
CA GLU A 281 -3.93 -15.16 -8.14
C GLU A 281 -4.94 -16.15 -8.73
N LYS A 282 -4.50 -17.06 -9.61
CA LYS A 282 -5.35 -18.12 -10.14
C LYS A 282 -5.87 -19.02 -9.03
N ASP A 283 -4.99 -19.45 -8.12
CA ASP A 283 -5.35 -20.32 -7.00
C ASP A 283 -6.25 -19.59 -5.99
N LEU A 284 -5.97 -18.31 -5.71
CA LEU A 284 -6.82 -17.48 -4.85
C LEU A 284 -8.22 -17.28 -5.41
N LEU A 285 -8.35 -16.99 -6.71
CA LEU A 285 -9.66 -16.82 -7.35
C LEU A 285 -10.47 -18.12 -7.34
N ALA A 286 -9.81 -19.27 -7.51
CA ALA A 286 -10.48 -20.57 -7.37
C ALA A 286 -11.00 -20.78 -5.95
N GLN A 287 -10.22 -20.42 -4.92
CA GLN A 287 -10.64 -20.48 -3.53
C GLN A 287 -11.80 -19.50 -3.23
N TYR A 288 -11.75 -18.27 -3.76
CA TYR A 288 -12.83 -17.28 -3.58
C TYR A 288 -14.13 -17.67 -4.29
N ALA A 289 -14.07 -18.54 -5.30
CA ALA A 289 -15.25 -19.07 -5.94
C ALA A 289 -15.98 -20.13 -5.08
N ASP A 290 -15.34 -20.69 -4.06
CA ASP A 290 -15.97 -21.65 -3.16
C ASP A 290 -17.06 -20.97 -2.29
N PRO A 291 -18.35 -21.35 -2.43
CA PRO A 291 -19.43 -20.75 -1.66
C PRO A 291 -19.36 -21.05 -0.16
N GLN A 292 -18.61 -22.06 0.27
CA GLN A 292 -18.39 -22.40 1.69
C GLN A 292 -17.35 -21.50 2.35
N LEU A 293 -16.48 -20.86 1.55
CA LEU A 293 -15.44 -20.00 2.08
C LEU A 293 -16.02 -18.64 2.50
N ALA A 294 -15.82 -18.29 3.77
CA ALA A 294 -16.26 -17.03 4.38
C ALA A 294 -15.14 -16.29 5.15
N ALA A 295 -13.92 -16.82 5.14
CA ALA A 295 -12.73 -16.19 5.74
C ALA A 295 -11.55 -16.25 4.75
N PRO A 296 -10.65 -15.25 4.72
CA PRO A 296 -9.54 -15.26 3.77
C PRO A 296 -8.64 -16.49 3.94
N PRO A 297 -8.24 -17.11 2.82
CA PRO A 297 -7.34 -18.26 2.86
C PRO A 297 -5.92 -17.84 3.25
N ALA A 298 -5.18 -18.76 3.87
CA ALA A 298 -3.79 -18.53 4.27
C ALA A 298 -2.89 -18.15 3.08
N ASP A 299 -3.19 -18.64 1.89
CA ASP A 299 -2.45 -18.34 0.66
C ASP A 299 -2.43 -16.85 0.28
N LEU A 300 -3.36 -16.03 0.80
CA LEU A 300 -3.38 -14.59 0.55
C LEU A 300 -2.04 -13.94 0.95
N MET A 301 -1.40 -14.44 2.00
CA MET A 301 -0.09 -13.92 2.46
C MET A 301 1.03 -14.14 1.43
N LYS A 302 0.91 -15.13 0.53
CA LYS A 302 1.91 -15.41 -0.52
C LYS A 302 1.93 -14.36 -1.63
N ARG A 303 0.86 -13.57 -1.76
CA ARG A 303 0.74 -12.51 -2.78
C ARG A 303 1.70 -11.35 -2.51
N GLY A 304 2.26 -11.26 -1.30
CA GLY A 304 3.04 -10.11 -0.81
C GLY A 304 2.12 -8.97 -0.39
N GLY A 305 2.67 -7.84 0.05
CA GLY A 305 1.84 -6.68 0.39
C GLY A 305 1.14 -6.77 1.75
N ALA A 306 1.66 -7.54 2.71
CA ALA A 306 1.06 -7.67 4.04
C ALA A 306 0.78 -6.30 4.68
N TRP A 307 -0.29 -6.23 5.48
CA TRP A 307 -0.76 -5.03 6.20
C TRP A 307 -1.29 -3.89 5.32
N TYR A 308 -1.40 -4.12 4.01
CA TYR A 308 -1.84 -3.13 3.05
C TYR A 308 -3.25 -2.59 3.37
N SER A 309 -4.19 -3.48 3.67
CA SER A 309 -5.55 -3.09 4.05
C SER A 309 -5.64 -2.44 5.42
N THR A 310 -4.77 -2.85 6.34
CA THR A 310 -4.69 -2.28 7.69
C THR A 310 -4.32 -0.80 7.59
N VAL A 311 -3.32 -0.42 6.79
CA VAL A 311 -2.98 0.99 6.54
C VAL A 311 -4.20 1.75 5.99
N ALA A 312 -4.89 1.20 5.00
CA ALA A 312 -6.07 1.84 4.40
C ALA A 312 -7.13 2.16 5.44
N THR A 313 -7.53 1.15 6.19
CA THR A 313 -8.66 1.24 7.10
C THR A 313 -8.31 1.99 8.37
N GLN A 314 -7.06 1.95 8.82
CA GLN A 314 -6.57 2.83 9.90
C GLN A 314 -6.57 4.29 9.47
N LEU A 315 -6.03 4.59 8.28
CA LEU A 315 -5.97 5.96 7.77
C LEU A 315 -7.38 6.58 7.64
N LEU A 316 -8.31 5.83 7.06
CA LEU A 316 -9.71 6.26 6.93
C LEU A 316 -10.38 6.44 8.29
N ASN A 317 -10.14 5.55 9.24
CA ASN A 317 -10.65 5.65 10.60
C ASN A 317 -10.10 6.88 11.33
N ALA A 318 -8.78 7.11 11.26
CA ALA A 318 -8.11 8.24 11.85
C ALA A 318 -8.61 9.57 11.28
N HIS A 319 -8.73 9.67 9.96
CA HIS A 319 -9.27 10.84 9.29
C HIS A 319 -10.75 11.07 9.64
N TYR A 320 -11.58 10.03 9.58
CA TYR A 320 -13.00 10.18 9.87
C TYR A 320 -13.25 10.60 11.32
N ASN A 321 -12.56 9.99 12.28
CA ASN A 321 -12.78 10.22 13.72
C ASN A 321 -11.92 11.34 14.31
N ASP A 322 -11.07 11.99 13.51
CA ASP A 322 -10.17 13.05 13.95
C ASP A 322 -9.23 12.60 15.09
N LEU A 323 -8.65 11.40 14.95
CA LEU A 323 -7.89 10.76 16.03
C LEU A 323 -6.51 11.41 16.25
N GLY A 324 -6.01 12.20 15.29
CA GLY A 324 -4.69 12.81 15.37
C GLY A 324 -3.55 11.79 15.33
N GLU A 325 -3.80 10.60 14.78
CA GLU A 325 -2.80 9.55 14.64
C GLU A 325 -1.73 9.93 13.62
N THR A 326 -0.50 9.44 13.82
CA THR A 326 0.58 9.63 12.86
C THR A 326 0.71 8.43 11.94
N HIS A 327 0.58 8.65 10.64
CA HIS A 327 0.71 7.63 9.59
C HIS A 327 1.85 7.98 8.64
N VAL A 328 2.61 6.99 8.17
CA VAL A 328 3.59 7.23 7.10
C VAL A 328 2.88 7.14 5.76
N VAL A 329 2.82 8.26 5.05
CA VAL A 329 2.03 8.45 3.83
C VAL A 329 2.82 9.25 2.80
N ASN A 330 2.31 9.28 1.57
CA ASN A 330 2.81 10.11 0.48
C ASN A 330 1.91 11.34 0.34
N LEU A 331 2.49 12.53 0.50
CA LEU A 331 1.84 13.82 0.32
C LEU A 331 2.87 14.91 -0.02
N PRO A 332 2.45 16.08 -0.56
CA PRO A 332 3.32 17.25 -0.64
C PRO A 332 3.84 17.64 0.74
N HIS A 333 5.16 17.77 0.90
CA HIS A 333 5.73 17.91 2.25
C HIS A 333 5.52 19.30 2.88
N GLY A 334 5.04 20.31 2.13
CA GLY A 334 4.59 21.59 2.68
C GLY A 334 5.68 22.39 3.41
N GLY A 335 6.96 22.16 3.09
CA GLY A 335 8.10 22.77 3.78
C GLY A 335 8.63 22.00 5.00
N ALA A 336 8.07 20.83 5.33
CA ALA A 336 8.55 19.99 6.42
C ALA A 336 10.00 19.50 6.26
N VAL A 337 10.52 19.48 5.03
CA VAL A 337 11.91 19.19 4.70
C VAL A 337 12.58 20.47 4.18
N PRO A 338 13.43 21.13 5.00
CA PRO A 338 14.10 22.36 4.58
C PRO A 338 14.99 22.16 3.36
N GLY A 339 14.95 23.13 2.43
CA GLY A 339 15.78 23.14 1.23
C GLY A 339 15.23 22.34 0.05
N TRP A 340 14.11 21.64 0.22
CA TRP A 340 13.41 20.96 -0.88
C TRP A 340 12.15 21.74 -1.29
N PRO A 341 11.76 21.73 -2.57
CA PRO A 341 10.53 22.41 -3.02
C PRO A 341 9.29 21.86 -2.31
N ALA A 342 8.52 22.73 -1.66
CA ALA A 342 7.42 22.35 -0.77
C ALA A 342 6.29 21.54 -1.43
N ASP A 343 6.20 21.58 -2.75
CA ASP A 343 5.23 20.86 -3.58
C ASP A 343 5.69 19.45 -3.97
N TRP A 344 6.91 19.05 -3.61
CA TRP A 344 7.39 17.68 -3.80
C TRP A 344 6.65 16.72 -2.88
N VAL A 345 6.16 15.63 -3.46
CA VAL A 345 5.56 14.53 -2.72
C VAL A 345 6.64 13.64 -2.14
N LEU A 346 6.62 13.47 -0.81
CA LEU A 346 7.54 12.61 -0.07
C LEU A 346 6.78 11.54 0.72
N GLU A 347 7.42 10.42 0.99
CA GLU A 347 6.94 9.40 1.91
C GLU A 347 7.47 9.69 3.32
N MET A 348 6.59 10.16 4.21
CA MET A 348 6.97 10.63 5.54
C MET A 348 5.80 10.53 6.55
N PRO A 349 6.07 10.58 7.87
CA PRO A 349 5.03 10.67 8.88
C PRO A 349 4.21 11.95 8.74
N ALA A 350 2.89 11.83 8.76
CA ALA A 350 1.93 12.93 8.78
C ALA A 350 0.86 12.68 9.85
N VAL A 351 0.34 13.76 10.43
CA VAL A 351 -0.71 13.70 11.45
C VAL A 351 -2.05 13.72 10.74
N VAL A 352 -2.83 12.66 10.91
CA VAL A 352 -4.09 12.47 10.19
C VAL A 352 -5.23 13.06 11.01
N LYS A 353 -5.86 14.10 10.47
CA LYS A 353 -7.01 14.79 11.06
C LYS A 353 -8.16 14.85 10.07
N ARG A 354 -9.34 15.23 10.54
CA ARG A 354 -10.52 15.36 9.68
C ARG A 354 -10.41 16.52 8.69
N ASP A 355 -9.64 17.55 9.04
CA ASP A 355 -9.45 18.75 8.22
C ASP A 355 -8.23 18.67 7.27
N GLY A 356 -7.43 17.62 7.37
CA GLY A 356 -6.27 17.42 6.50
C GLY A 356 -5.21 16.47 7.08
N LEU A 357 -4.10 16.34 6.34
CA LEU A 357 -2.91 15.59 6.72
C LEU A 357 -1.70 16.50 6.84
#